data_AF-A0A5C9BT08-F1
#
_entry.id   AF-A0A5C9BT08-F1
#
_cell.length_a   1.000
_cell.length_b   1.000
_cell.length_c   1.000
_cell.angle_alpha   90.00
_cell.angle_beta   90.00
_cell.angle_gamma   90.00
#
_symmetry.space_group_name_H-M   'P 1'
#
loop_
_entity.id
_entity.type
_entity.pdbx_description
1 polymer ?
#
loop_
_entity_poly.entity_id
_entity_poly.type
_entity_poly.pdbx_seq_one_letter_code
_entity_poly.pdbx_strand_id
1 'polypeptide(L)' 'MAFQQALSGLNSASKAIDATSNNIANSSTVGYKASTTNFGDVQDQLLQTLVNLR' A
#
# COMPACT_ATOMS: atom_id res chain seq x y z
N MET A 1 -8.46 13.01 -10.37
CA MET A 1 -7.77 11.89 -11.04
C MET A 1 -6.26 11.88 -10.77
N ALA A 2 -5.48 12.91 -11.09
CA ALA A 2 -4.03 12.90 -10.77
C ALA A 2 -3.69 13.09 -9.28
N PHE A 3 -4.36 14.02 -8.60
CA PHE A 3 -4.11 14.30 -7.17
C PHE A 3 -4.49 13.13 -6.25
N GLN A 4 -5.63 12.48 -6.49
CA GLN A 4 -6.03 11.28 -5.75
C GLN A 4 -5.10 10.09 -6.03
N GLN A 5 -4.58 9.95 -7.25
CA GLN A 5 -3.59 8.93 -7.58
C GLN A 5 -2.27 9.20 -6.83
N ALA A 6 -1.80 10.46 -6.81
CA ALA A 6 -0.63 10.85 -6.04
C ALA A 6 -0.83 10.61 -4.53
N LEU A 7 -2.00 10.95 -3.98
CA LEU A 7 -2.35 10.64 -2.58
C LEU A 7 -2.40 9.14 -2.30
N SER A 8 -2.91 8.32 -3.23
CA SER A 8 -2.92 6.86 -3.08
C SER A 8 -1.51 6.25 -3.12
N GLY A 9 -0.63 6.81 -3.95
CA GLY A 9 0.80 6.43 -4.01
C GLY A 9 1.54 6.84 -2.74
N LEU A 10 1.30 8.05 -2.22
CA LEU A 10 1.87 8.52 -0.96
C LEU A 10 1.39 7.67 0.23
N ASN A 11 0.10 7.32 0.27
CA ASN A 11 -0.44 6.43 1.29
C ASN A 11 0.18 5.02 1.21
N SER A 12 0.32 4.49 0.00
CA SER A 12 0.99 3.19 -0.21
C SER A 12 2.45 3.23 0.26
N ALA A 13 3.19 4.28 -0.09
CA ALA A 13 4.55 4.48 0.40
C ALA A 13 4.62 4.56 1.93
N SER A 14 3.70 5.29 2.57
CA SER A 14 3.61 5.37 4.05
C SER A 14 3.45 3.98 4.66
N LYS A 15 2.51 3.17 4.16
CA LYS A 15 2.28 1.82 4.68
C LYS A 15 3.47 0.88 4.48
N ALA A 16 4.25 1.09 3.42
CA ALA A 16 5.48 0.32 3.19
C ALA A 16 6.55 0.67 4.22
N ILE A 17 6.69 1.96 4.53
CA ILE A 17 7.63 2.47 5.53
C ILE A 17 7.22 1.96 6.91
N ASP A 18 5.94 1.96 7.26
CA ASP A 18 5.46 1.50 8.57
C ASP A 18 5.75 0.01 8.82
N ALA A 19 5.56 -0.85 7.80
CA ALA A 19 5.90 -2.26 7.90
C ALA A 19 7.42 -2.48 8.02
N THR A 20 8.20 -1.73 7.23
CA THR A 20 9.66 -1.78 7.28
C THR A 20 10.19 -1.30 8.64
N SER A 21 9.63 -0.21 9.18
CA SER A 21 9.98 0.34 10.49
C SER A 21 9.69 -0.65 11.61
N ASN A 22 8.51 -1.29 11.58
CA ASN A 22 8.16 -2.34 12.55
C ASN A 22 9.11 -3.54 12.46
N ASN A 23 9.51 -3.96 11.25
CA ASN A 23 10.46 -5.05 11.09
C ASN A 23 11.84 -4.70 11.66
N ILE A 24 12.32 -3.47 11.42
CA ILE A 24 13.61 -2.99 11.94
C ILE A 24 13.58 -2.90 13.46
N ALA A 25 12.51 -2.32 14.04
CA ALA A 25 12.36 -2.17 15.49
C ALA A 25 12.35 -3.52 16.22
N ASN A 26 11.80 -4.57 15.59
CA ASN A 26 11.70 -5.91 16.17
C ASN A 26 12.78 -6.89 15.65
N SER A 27 13.80 -6.40 14.94
CA SER A 27 14.88 -7.22 14.36
C SER A 27 15.67 -8.01 15.42
N SER A 28 15.80 -7.45 16.64
CA SER A 28 16.51 -8.09 17.76
C SER A 28 15.62 -9.00 18.63
N THR A 29 14.34 -9.14 18.31
CA THR A 29 13.40 -9.96 19.09
C THR A 29 13.43 -11.41 18.60
N VAL A 30 13.95 -12.31 19.43
CA VAL A 30 14.02 -13.75 19.10
C VAL A 30 12.61 -14.30 18.85
N GLY A 31 12.39 -14.90 17.68
CA GLY A 31 11.09 -15.46 17.27
C GLY A 31 10.15 -14.48 16.56
N TYR A 32 10.59 -13.25 16.26
CA TYR A 32 9.80 -12.29 15.49
C TYR A 32 9.52 -12.76 14.05
N LYS A 33 8.29 -12.53 13.59
CA LYS A 33 7.83 -12.86 12.24
C LYS A 33 7.73 -11.56 11.45
N ALA A 34 8.63 -11.40 10.48
CA ALA A 34 8.62 -10.23 9.61
C ALA A 34 7.31 -10.16 8.81
N SER A 35 6.79 -8.95 8.65
CA SER A 35 5.58 -8.67 7.86
C SER A 35 5.95 -7.85 6.64
N THR A 36 5.37 -8.17 5.48
CA THR A 36 5.61 -7.44 4.22
C THR A 36 4.32 -6.88 3.66
N THR A 37 4.36 -5.63 3.19
CA THR A 37 3.22 -4.99 2.52
C THR A 37 3.30 -5.26 1.02
N ASN A 38 2.32 -5.95 0.45
CA ASN A 38 2.21 -6.17 -0.99
C ASN A 38 1.15 -5.21 -1.57
N PHE A 39 1.58 -4.27 -2.40
CA PHE A 39 0.67 -3.40 -3.14
C PHE A 39 0.28 -4.07 -4.45
N GLY A 40 -1.03 -4.26 -4.65
CA GLY A 40 -1.60 -4.70 -5.92
C GLY A 40 -2.10 -3.52 -6.73
N ASP A 41 -2.15 -3.68 -8.05
CA ASP A 41 -2.64 -2.64 -8.96
C ASP A 41 -4.05 -2.22 -8.58
N VAL A 42 -4.24 -0.92 -8.32
CA VAL A 42 -5.56 -0.32 -8.14
C VAL A 42 -6.15 -0.08 -9.54
N GLN A 43 -6.54 -1.16 -10.21
CA GLN A 43 -7.24 -1.12 -11.51
C GLN A 43 -8.73 -0.71 -11.35
N ASP A 44 -9.17 -0.45 -10.13
CA ASP A 44 -10.60 -0.36 -9.78
C ASP A 44 -11.27 0.94 -10.28
N GLN A 45 -10.54 2.06 -10.28
CA GLN A 45 -11.16 3.36 -10.60
C GLN A 45 -11.47 3.52 -12.09
N LEU A 46 -10.68 2.91 -12.98
CA LEU A 46 -10.90 2.97 -14.43
C LEU A 46 -12.03 2.00 -14.84
N LEU A 47 -12.09 0.80 -14.25
CA LEU A 47 -13.12 -0.18 -14.57
C LEU A 47 -14.51 0.25 -14.05
N GLN A 48 -14.58 0.82 -12.84
CA GLN A 48 -15.85 1.21 -12.23
C GLN A 48 -16.47 2.46 -12.88
N THR A 49 -15.64 3.36 -13.45
CA THR A 49 -16.12 4.48 -14.27
C THR A 49 -16.69 4.00 -15.61
N LEU A 50 -16.09 2.97 -16.22
CA LEU A 50 -16.58 2.37 -17.46
C LEU A 50 -17.83 1.50 -17.28
N VAL A 51 -18.05 0.93 -16.09
CA VAL A 51 -19.27 0.18 -15.74
C VAL A 51 -20.46 1.12 -15.50
N ASN A 52 -20.23 2.34 -14.98
CA ASN A 52 -21.28 3.34 -14.78
C ASN A 52 -21.64 4.14 -16.07
N LEU A 53 -20.92 3.91 -17.18
CA LEU A 53 -21.17 4.53 -18.48
C LEU A 53 -21.80 3.56 -19.51
N ARG A 54 -22.21 2.36 -19.11
CA ARG A 54 -22.95 1.41 -19.95
C ARG A 54 -24.38 1.22 -19.48
#